data_AF-A0A7V3VT23-F1
#
_entry.id   AF-A0A7V3VT23-F1
#
_cell.length_a   1.000
_cell.length_b   1.000
_cell.length_c   1.000
_cell.angle_alpha   90.00
_cell.angle_beta   90.00
_cell.angle_gamma   90.00
#
_symmetry.space_group_name_H-M   'P 1'
#
loop_
_entity.id
_entity.type
_entity.pdbx_description
1 polymer ?
#
loop_
_entity_poly.entity_id
_entity_poly.type
_entity_poly.pdbx_seq_one_letter_code
_entity_poly.pdbx_strand_id
1 'polypeptide(L)' 'KAIVELARESGVFAEPAGATAYAGLKKIAKALQGKSVVIFVTGNGLKDVKASRGFTGEVHEVKPDPEMVKKLLRSIKVVR' A
#
# COMPACT_ATOMS: atom_id res chain seq x y z
N LYS A 1 -5.38 4.79 -3.55
CA LYS A 1 -4.43 5.17 -4.63
C LYS A 1 -3.77 3.89 -5.14
N ALA A 2 -3.44 3.81 -6.43
CA ALA A 2 -2.92 2.58 -7.04
C ALA A 2 -1.72 1.98 -6.28
N ILE A 3 -0.71 2.79 -5.93
CA ILE A 3 0.45 2.33 -5.14
C ILE A 3 0.09 1.82 -3.74
N VAL A 4 -0.89 2.43 -3.07
CA VAL A 4 -1.29 2.06 -1.69
C VAL A 4 -2.07 0.76 -1.70
N GLU A 5 -3.02 0.64 -2.62
CA GLU A 5 -3.88 -0.54 -2.73
C GLU A 5 -3.10 -1.74 -3.25
N LEU A 6 -2.22 -1.55 -4.23
CA LEU A 6 -1.33 -2.62 -4.70
C LEU A 6 -0.42 -3.11 -3.57
N ALA A 7 0.13 -2.20 -2.75
CA ALA A 7 0.95 -2.59 -1.61
C ALA A 7 0.15 -3.33 -0.51
N ARG A 8 -1.02 -2.80 -0.12
CA ARG A 8 -1.82 -3.35 0.99
C ARG A 8 -2.53 -4.67 0.64
N GLU A 9 -3.04 -4.77 -0.58
CA GLU A 9 -3.88 -5.91 -0.98
C GLU A 9 -3.05 -7.07 -1.57
N SER A 10 -1.84 -6.81 -2.11
CA SER A 10 -1.02 -7.86 -2.73
C SER A 10 0.44 -7.91 -2.27
N GLY A 11 0.90 -6.98 -1.43
CA GLY A 11 2.30 -6.91 -1.00
C GLY A 11 3.26 -6.41 -2.09
N VAL A 12 2.76 -5.92 -3.22
CA VAL A 12 3.60 -5.43 -4.32
C VAL A 12 3.87 -3.93 -4.14
N PHE A 13 5.11 -3.61 -3.77
CA PHE A 13 5.55 -2.22 -3.55
C PHE A 13 6.07 -1.57 -4.84
N ALA A 14 5.20 -0.83 -5.52
CA ALA A 14 5.48 -0.15 -6.78
C ALA A 14 5.74 1.36 -6.60
N GLU A 15 6.59 1.93 -7.47
CA GLU A 15 6.69 3.39 -7.60
C GLU A 15 5.47 3.95 -8.34
N PRO A 16 5.20 5.28 -8.30
CA PRO A 16 4.02 5.86 -8.95
C PRO A 16 3.87 5.50 -10.42
N ALA A 17 4.94 5.62 -11.21
CA ALA A 17 4.93 5.26 -12.63
C ALA A 17 4.66 3.75 -12.83
N GLY A 18 5.30 2.89 -12.02
CA GLY A 18 5.15 1.44 -12.06
C GLY A 18 3.73 0.94 -11.72
N ALA A 19 2.95 1.72 -10.95
CA ALA A 19 1.57 1.38 -10.62
C ALA A 19 0.53 1.91 -11.64
N THR A 20 0.96 2.60 -12.71
CA THR A 20 0.04 3.22 -13.69
C THR A 20 -0.82 2.18 -14.40
N ALA A 21 -0.24 1.04 -14.77
CA ALA A 21 -0.99 -0.06 -15.40
C ALA A 21 -2.12 -0.58 -14.49
N TYR A 22 -1.86 -0.68 -13.18
CA TYR A 22 -2.88 -1.05 -12.19
C TYR A 22 -3.97 0.03 -12.08
N ALA A 23 -3.59 1.31 -12.06
CA ALA A 23 -4.56 2.41 -12.06
C ALA A 23 -5.48 2.39 -13.30
N GLY A 24 -4.93 2.07 -14.47
CA GLY A 24 -5.69 1.88 -15.71
C GLY A 24 -6.62 0.67 -15.64
N LEU A 25 -6.11 -0.48 -15.18
CA LEU A 25 -6.89 -1.70 -14.98
C LEU A 25 -8.14 -1.42 -14.13
N LYS A 26 -8.00 -0.69 -13.03
CA LYS A 26 -9.14 -0.32 -12.18
C LYS A 26 -10.25 0.43 -12.91
N LYS A 27 -9.91 1.30 -13.86
CA LYS A 27 -10.90 2.07 -14.63
C LYS A 27 -11.68 1.21 -15.61
N ILE A 28 -11.08 0.14 -16.11
CA ILE A 28 -11.67 -0.74 -17.14
C ILE A 28 -12.06 -2.12 -16.62
N ALA A 29 -11.95 -2.37 -15.31
CA ALA A 29 -12.11 -3.68 -14.70
C ALA A 29 -13.44 -4.37 -15.06
N LYS A 30 -14.54 -3.60 -15.13
CA LYS A 30 -15.86 -4.11 -15.53
C LYS A 30 -15.87 -4.68 -16.95
N ALA A 31 -15.14 -4.07 -17.88
CA ALA A 31 -15.04 -4.54 -19.27
C ALA A 31 -14.13 -5.78 -19.43
N LEU A 32 -13.32 -6.09 -18.41
CA LEU A 32 -12.41 -7.23 -18.37
C LEU A 32 -12.92 -8.36 -17.47
N GLN A 33 -14.16 -8.26 -16.98
CA GLN A 33 -14.74 -9.28 -16.10
C GLN A 33 -14.72 -10.66 -16.78
N GLY A 34 -14.26 -11.68 -16.05
CA GLY A 34 -14.13 -13.05 -16.54
C GLY A 34 -12.88 -13.31 -17.40
N LYS A 35 -12.01 -12.31 -17.60
CA LYS A 35 -10.75 -12.47 -18.34
C LYS A 35 -9.54 -12.54 -17.40
N SER A 36 -8.52 -13.30 -17.80
CA SER A 36 -7.19 -13.22 -17.19
C SER A 36 -6.44 -12.02 -17.72
N VAL A 37 -5.88 -11.20 -16.83
CA VAL A 37 -5.19 -9.96 -17.17
C VAL A 37 -3.79 -9.97 -16.55
N VAL A 38 -2.80 -9.58 -17.35
CA VAL A 38 -1.43 -9.33 -16.88
C VAL A 38 -1.17 -7.84 -16.96
N ILE A 39 -0.57 -7.28 -15.91
CA ILE A 39 -0.07 -5.91 -15.89
C ILE A 39 1.43 -5.93 -15.57
N PHE A 40 2.15 -4.96 -16.11
CA PHE A 40 3.58 -4.79 -15.83
C PHE A 40 3.77 -3.75 -14.73
N VAL A 41 4.41 -4.15 -13.64
CA VAL A 41 4.92 -3.24 -12.62
C VAL A 41 6.39 -3.00 -12.93
N THR A 42 6.66 -1.94 -13.69
CA THR A 42 7.99 -1.66 -14.27
C THR A 42 8.96 -1.01 -13.28
N GLY A 43 8.46 -0.59 -12.12
CA GLY A 43 9.20 0.25 -11.18
C GLY A 43 9.00 -0.15 -9.72
N ASN A 44 10.11 -0.40 -9.02
CA ASN A 44 10.09 -0.74 -7.60
C ASN A 44 9.90 0.50 -6.72
N GLY A 45 9.07 0.41 -5.70
CA GLY A 45 8.74 1.55 -4.81
C GLY A 45 9.93 2.12 -4.04
N LEU A 46 11.04 1.39 -3.88
CA LEU A 46 12.26 1.89 -3.26
C LEU A 46 12.93 3.01 -4.07
N LYS A 47 12.62 3.15 -5.36
CA LYS A 47 13.07 4.27 -6.19
C LYS A 47 12.46 5.61 -5.76
N ASP A 48 11.25 5.58 -5.20
CA ASP A 48 10.54 6.78 -4.74
C ASP A 48 9.85 6.56 -3.39
N VAL A 49 10.68 6.42 -2.35
CA VAL A 49 10.21 6.31 -0.96
C VAL A 49 9.49 7.59 -0.53
N LYS A 50 9.86 8.75 -1.07
CA LYS A 50 9.26 10.05 -0.72
C LYS A 50 7.78 10.08 -1.11
N ALA A 51 7.43 9.59 -2.31
CA ALA A 51 6.04 9.44 -2.72
C ALA A 51 5.24 8.54 -1.78
N SER A 52 5.86 7.51 -1.20
CA SER A 52 5.19 6.55 -0.31
C SER A 52 4.98 7.07 1.11
N ARG A 53 5.89 7.91 1.63
CA ARG A 53 5.81 8.48 2.99
C ARG A 53 4.53 9.26 3.25
N GLY A 54 3.97 9.94 2.25
CA GLY A 54 2.70 10.65 2.40
C GLY A 54 1.48 9.75 2.63
N PHE A 55 1.63 8.43 2.53
CA PHE A 55 0.56 7.45 2.70
C PHE A 55 0.77 6.54 3.92
N THR A 56 1.86 6.72 4.66
CA THR A 56 2.07 6.01 5.92
C THR A 56 1.28 6.68 7.04
N GLY A 57 0.79 5.88 7.99
CA GLY A 57 0.20 6.41 9.22
C GLY A 57 1.25 7.03 10.14
N GLU A 58 0.79 7.55 11.28
CA GLU A 58 1.68 8.03 12.33
C GLU A 58 2.53 6.89 12.91
N VAL A 59 3.79 7.20 13.19
CA VAL A 59 4.66 6.32 13.97
C VAL A 59 4.41 6.64 15.44
N HIS A 60 3.86 5.68 16.17
CA HIS A 60 3.63 5.83 17.61
C HIS A 60 4.86 5.41 18.40
N GLU A 61 5.43 6.34 19.16
CA GLU A 61 6.55 6.07 20.05
C GLU A 61 6.06 5.56 21.41
N VAL A 62 6.72 4.54 21.94
CA VAL A 62 6.46 4.01 23.28
C VAL A 62 7.77 3.73 23.99
N LYS A 63 7.73 3.75 25.32
CA LYS A 63 8.87 3.30 26.15
C LYS A 63 9.19 1.83 25.83
N PRO A 64 10.45 1.38 26.06
CA PRO A 64 10.87 -0.01 25.85
C PRO A 64 10.27 -0.94 26.94
N ASP A 65 8.95 -1.04 26.94
CA ASP A 65 8.13 -1.77 27.88
C ASP A 65 7.01 -2.50 27.10
N PRO A 66 6.99 -3.84 27.11
CA PRO A 66 5.96 -4.64 26.45
C PRO A 66 4.52 -4.29 26.85
N GLU A 67 4.28 -3.88 28.10
CA GLU A 67 2.93 -3.52 28.56
C GLU A 67 2.45 -2.19 27.93
N MET A 68 3.37 -1.25 27.71
CA MET A 68 3.07 -0.01 27.01
C MET A 68 2.73 -0.26 25.54
N VAL A 69 3.44 -1.18 24.88
CA VAL A 69 3.12 -1.62 23.51
C VAL A 69 1.71 -2.21 23.44
N LYS A 70 1.37 -3.15 24.35
CA LYS A 70 0.03 -3.77 24.40
C LYS A 70 -1.07 -2.74 24.62
N LYS A 71 -0.86 -1.79 25.54
CA LYS A 71 -1.83 -0.73 25.83
C LYS A 71 -2.08 0.14 24.60
N LEU A 72 -1.01 0.54 23.90
CA LEU A 72 -1.11 1.31 22.67
C LEU A 72 -1.88 0.54 21.60
N LEU A 73 -1.52 -0.72 21.32
CA LEU A 73 -2.19 -1.56 20.33
C LEU A 73 -3.70 -1.70 20.56
N ARG A 74 -4.15 -1.69 21.82
CA ARG A 74 -5.58 -1.72 22.18
C ARG A 74 -6.30 -0.38 21.93
N SER A 75 -5.58 0.73 22.00
CA SER A 75 -6.14 2.08 21.82
C SER A 75 -6.17 2.56 20.37
N ILE A 76 -5.24 2.09 19.53
CA ILE A 76 -5.16 2.51 18.14
C ILE A 76 -6.13 1.71 17.28
N LYS A 77 -6.83 2.39 16.37
CA LYS A 77 -7.50 1.70 15.26
C LYS A 77 -6.41 1.21 14.32
N VAL A 78 -6.20 -0.10 14.27
CA VAL A 78 -5.36 -0.70 13.22
C VAL A 78 -6.05 -0.46 11.89
N VAL A 79 -5.53 0.49 11.12
CA VAL A 79 -5.97 0.73 9.75
C VAL A 79 -5.47 -0.44 8.92
N ARG A 80 -6.38 -1.32 8.51
CA ARG A 80 -6.10 -2.33 7.47
C ARG A 80 -5.81 -1.63 6.13
#